data_AF-A0A7S3W3W2-F1
#
_entry.id   AF-A0A7S3W3W2-F1
#
_cell.length_a   1.000
_cell.length_b   1.000
_cell.length_c   1.000
_cell.angle_alpha   90.00
_cell.angle_beta   90.00
_cell.angle_gamma   90.00
#
_symmetry.space_group_name_H-M   'P 1'
#
loop_
_entity.id
_entity.type
_entity.pdbx_description
1 polymer ?
#
loop_
_entity_poly.entity_id
_entity_poly.type
_entity_poly.pdbx_seq_one_letter_code
_entity_poly.pdbx_strand_id
1 'polypeptide(L)'
;GKAAAGKAAAGKAAAGKAAGGAGTGSGGLVSELISPLALPAPSVAVLAGCHHLMLVDGELLGDPMDKAAVGAVGWSYALEGLCVSRAPSRRGSLRLLQRFAFASSLKRSSTVVEVESLDGAAPPPQQRLRALCKGAPETVRELLGRVPEGYDAAYLHHAQQGKRVLALAYKMLPQLQPQEARSLSREAVESELTFAGFLVLHCPAKSESAGVLAALSSSSHGLQMITGDQMLTAAHAAAQLRLITKPPLLLAALPPTEGAVGGGAAGTALRWESFGGGGSGGGEEVTEPFESSGAAMRRLAERYALCCDGAGFEALQRLGLLASALPHVSVLARMAPDQKELALSELKRAGITTLMCGDGTNDVGALKRSAVGVALVNATLVAPPPRAADVADEVAGAEAASAGQSGLRQRRGRPAGR
;
A
#
# COMPACT_ATOMS: atom_id res chain seq x y z
N GLY A 1 -25.01 -43.21 29.55
CA GLY A 1 -23.65 -43.14 30.11
C GLY A 1 -22.65 -43.15 28.98
N LYS A 2 -21.72 -42.19 29.02
CA LYS A 2 -20.47 -42.06 28.24
C LYS A 2 -20.53 -41.84 26.73
N ALA A 3 -20.17 -40.61 26.38
CA ALA A 3 -19.64 -40.16 25.10
C ALA A 3 -18.23 -40.72 24.85
N ALA A 4 -17.87 -40.89 23.57
CA ALA A 4 -16.49 -40.90 23.10
C ALA A 4 -16.43 -40.16 21.76
N ALA A 5 -15.67 -39.07 21.76
CA ALA A 5 -15.41 -38.20 20.63
C ALA A 5 -14.22 -38.72 19.81
N GLY A 6 -14.35 -38.71 18.49
CA GLY A 6 -13.25 -38.94 17.54
C GLY A 6 -13.12 -37.73 16.61
N LYS A 7 -12.04 -36.96 16.79
CA LYS A 7 -11.62 -35.84 15.93
C LYS A 7 -11.21 -36.35 14.54
N ALA A 8 -11.77 -35.78 13.48
CA ALA A 8 -11.25 -35.89 12.12
C ALA A 8 -10.35 -34.68 11.82
N ALA A 9 -9.08 -34.94 11.53
CA ALA A 9 -8.08 -33.95 11.14
C ALA A 9 -8.12 -33.74 9.61
N ALA A 10 -8.11 -32.47 9.20
CA ALA A 10 -8.09 -32.01 7.83
C ALA A 10 -6.66 -31.82 7.29
N GLY A 11 -6.51 -32.02 5.98
CA GLY A 11 -5.61 -31.20 5.14
C GLY A 11 -4.20 -31.74 4.90
N LYS A 12 -4.04 -32.62 3.92
CA LYS A 12 -2.75 -32.88 3.24
C LYS A 12 -2.36 -31.65 2.41
N ALA A 13 -1.19 -31.10 2.68
CA ALA A 13 -0.50 -30.12 1.86
C ALA A 13 -0.02 -30.76 0.53
N ALA A 14 -0.32 -30.11 -0.59
CA ALA A 14 0.25 -30.46 -1.89
C ALA A 14 1.57 -29.71 -2.08
N ALA A 15 2.67 -30.45 -2.10
CA ALA A 15 3.99 -29.95 -2.45
C ALA A 15 4.19 -30.02 -3.98
N GLY A 16 4.22 -28.87 -4.64
CA GLY A 16 4.65 -28.74 -6.03
C GLY A 16 6.16 -28.48 -6.12
N LYS A 17 6.91 -29.42 -6.70
CA LYS A 17 8.33 -29.29 -7.05
C LYS A 17 8.52 -28.18 -8.09
N ALA A 18 9.40 -27.21 -7.82
CA ALA A 18 9.96 -26.33 -8.83
C ALA A 18 11.30 -26.92 -9.32
N ALA A 19 11.36 -27.32 -10.59
CA ALA A 19 12.59 -27.60 -11.31
C ALA A 19 12.96 -26.36 -12.14
N GLY A 20 14.24 -26.02 -12.15
CA GLY A 20 14.76 -24.82 -12.80
C GLY A 20 14.73 -24.86 -14.32
N GLY A 21 14.73 -23.67 -14.91
CA GLY A 21 14.96 -23.44 -16.32
C GLY A 21 15.28 -21.96 -16.54
N ALA A 22 16.56 -21.65 -16.73
CA ALA A 22 16.97 -20.40 -17.34
C ALA A 22 16.48 -20.40 -18.78
N GLY A 23 15.69 -19.41 -19.16
CA GLY A 23 15.12 -19.28 -20.49
C GLY A 23 14.77 -17.83 -20.77
N THR A 24 15.60 -17.19 -21.58
CA THR A 24 15.39 -15.88 -22.19
C THR A 24 14.02 -15.82 -22.90
N GLY A 25 13.13 -14.94 -22.44
CA GLY A 25 11.84 -14.68 -23.09
C GLY A 25 11.36 -13.28 -22.77
N SER A 26 10.98 -12.54 -23.81
CA SER A 26 10.32 -11.23 -23.77
C SER A 26 8.94 -11.34 -23.10
N GLY A 27 8.92 -11.48 -21.78
CA GLY A 27 7.70 -11.63 -21.00
C GLY A 27 7.28 -10.31 -20.38
N GLY A 28 6.14 -9.78 -20.80
CA GLY A 28 5.43 -8.73 -20.05
C GLY A 28 5.19 -9.14 -18.60
N LEU A 29 4.85 -8.19 -17.74
CA LEU A 29 4.60 -8.46 -16.32
C LEU A 29 3.49 -9.52 -16.16
N VAL A 30 3.88 -10.73 -15.76
CA VAL A 30 2.95 -11.84 -15.48
C VAL A 30 2.17 -11.51 -14.21
N SER A 31 0.85 -11.72 -14.22
CA SER A 31 -0.05 -11.46 -13.07
C SER A 31 0.10 -12.45 -11.91
N GLU A 32 1.08 -13.36 -11.99
CA GLU A 32 1.33 -14.42 -11.03
C GLU A 32 1.94 -13.89 -9.72
N LEU A 33 1.39 -14.32 -8.59
CA LEU A 33 1.85 -13.91 -7.27
C LEU A 33 3.01 -14.80 -6.80
N ILE A 34 4.11 -14.18 -6.42
CA ILE A 34 5.30 -14.86 -5.89
C ILE A 34 5.28 -14.79 -4.37
N SER A 35 5.70 -15.88 -3.70
CA SER A 35 5.85 -15.91 -2.25
C SER A 35 6.87 -14.85 -1.77
N PRO A 36 6.61 -14.12 -0.66
CA PRO A 36 7.55 -13.16 -0.09
C PRO A 36 8.97 -13.72 0.14
N LEU A 37 9.07 -15.01 0.47
CA LEU A 37 10.35 -15.69 0.71
C LEU A 37 11.13 -16.01 -0.59
N ALA A 38 10.49 -15.93 -1.75
CA ALA A 38 11.09 -16.16 -3.06
C ALA A 38 11.32 -14.85 -3.84
N LEU A 39 11.12 -13.69 -3.21
CA LEU A 39 11.29 -12.39 -3.87
C LEU A 39 12.75 -12.11 -4.26
N PRO A 40 12.98 -11.44 -5.41
CA PRO A 40 14.30 -10.95 -5.78
C PRO A 40 14.89 -9.94 -4.78
N ALA A 41 16.22 -9.89 -4.72
CA ALA A 41 16.98 -8.97 -3.87
C ALA A 41 16.49 -7.50 -3.91
N PRO A 42 16.27 -6.87 -5.09
CA PRO A 42 15.78 -5.49 -5.13
C PRO A 42 14.42 -5.29 -4.44
N SER A 43 13.47 -6.20 -4.64
CA SER A 43 12.15 -6.15 -4.00
C SER A 43 12.26 -6.31 -2.49
N VAL A 44 13.10 -7.25 -2.03
CA VAL A 44 13.39 -7.46 -0.59
C VAL A 44 13.99 -6.20 0.02
N ALA A 45 14.95 -5.56 -0.65
CA ALA A 45 15.58 -4.33 -0.16
C ALA A 45 14.54 -3.20 -0.01
N VAL A 46 13.63 -3.02 -0.97
CA VAL A 46 12.56 -2.01 -0.86
C VAL A 46 11.63 -2.33 0.30
N LEU A 47 11.16 -3.58 0.45
CA LEU A 47 10.24 -3.95 1.52
C LEU A 47 10.87 -3.86 2.92
N ALA A 48 12.13 -4.24 3.05
CA ALA A 48 12.87 -4.20 4.30
C ALA A 48 13.40 -2.81 4.66
N GLY A 49 13.70 -1.96 3.67
CA GLY A 49 14.35 -0.65 3.88
C GLY A 49 13.44 0.56 3.71
N CYS A 50 12.37 0.47 2.92
CA CYS A 50 11.48 1.60 2.68
C CYS A 50 10.26 1.53 3.59
N HIS A 51 10.40 1.92 4.86
CA HIS A 51 9.30 1.98 5.83
C HIS A 51 9.49 3.11 6.85
N HIS A 52 8.43 3.41 7.61
CA HIS A 52 8.41 4.43 8.68
C HIS A 52 8.30 3.86 10.10
N LEU A 53 8.53 2.54 10.25
CA LEU A 53 8.58 1.87 11.55
C LEU A 53 9.62 2.46 12.51
N MET A 54 9.32 2.42 13.80
CA MET A 54 10.17 2.89 14.90
C MET A 54 10.15 1.86 16.03
N LEU A 55 11.23 1.75 16.78
CA LEU A 55 11.32 0.89 17.95
C LEU A 55 11.26 1.78 19.19
N VAL A 56 10.24 1.61 20.03
CA VAL A 56 10.04 2.37 21.27
C VAL A 56 9.83 1.37 22.40
N ASP A 57 10.68 1.41 23.42
CA ASP A 57 10.63 0.49 24.57
C ASP A 57 10.58 -1.00 24.20
N GLY A 58 11.27 -1.38 23.12
CA GLY A 58 11.28 -2.75 22.60
C GLY A 58 10.06 -3.13 21.75
N GLU A 59 9.07 -2.26 21.63
CA GLU A 59 7.91 -2.45 20.76
C GLU A 59 8.09 -1.77 19.41
N LEU A 60 7.81 -2.52 18.35
CA LEU A 60 7.84 -2.02 16.98
C LEU A 60 6.55 -1.25 16.69
N LEU A 61 6.63 0.07 16.55
CA LEU A 61 5.54 0.98 16.21
C LEU A 61 5.58 1.39 14.73
N GLY A 62 4.43 1.79 14.19
CA GLY A 62 4.27 2.23 12.81
C GLY A 62 3.11 1.56 12.09
N ASP A 63 3.00 1.80 10.77
CA ASP A 63 1.90 1.31 9.95
C ASP A 63 1.81 -0.23 9.96
N PRO A 64 0.62 -0.82 10.20
CA PRO A 64 0.46 -2.28 10.23
C PRO A 64 0.87 -2.99 8.93
N MET A 65 0.67 -2.37 7.76
CA MET A 65 1.08 -2.94 6.49
C MET A 65 2.59 -2.98 6.35
N ASP A 66 3.28 -1.95 6.85
CA ASP A 66 4.75 -1.93 6.87
C ASP A 66 5.31 -3.02 7.77
N LYS A 67 4.71 -3.22 8.95
CA LYS A 67 5.08 -4.34 9.85
C LYS A 67 4.88 -5.69 9.15
N ALA A 68 3.73 -5.87 8.50
CA ALA A 68 3.41 -7.09 7.78
C ALA A 68 4.37 -7.33 6.61
N ALA A 69 4.70 -6.30 5.82
CA ALA A 69 5.58 -6.40 4.67
C ALA A 69 7.02 -6.77 5.08
N VAL A 70 7.57 -6.10 6.10
CA VAL A 70 8.91 -6.37 6.64
C VAL A 70 8.98 -7.80 7.22
N GLY A 71 7.97 -8.19 8.01
CA GLY A 71 7.89 -9.53 8.58
C GLY A 71 7.74 -10.63 7.53
N ALA A 72 6.94 -10.39 6.47
CA ALA A 72 6.69 -11.36 5.41
C ALA A 72 7.96 -11.73 4.62
N VAL A 73 8.89 -10.78 4.42
CA VAL A 73 10.17 -11.07 3.77
C VAL A 73 11.21 -11.70 4.70
N GLY A 74 10.88 -11.88 5.99
CA GLY A 74 11.77 -12.44 7.00
C GLY A 74 12.78 -11.43 7.55
N TRP A 75 12.47 -10.13 7.48
CA TRP A 75 13.32 -9.06 7.98
C TRP A 75 12.75 -8.43 9.24
N SER A 76 13.56 -7.63 9.91
CA SER A 76 13.12 -6.82 11.04
C SER A 76 13.95 -5.58 11.25
N TYR A 77 13.29 -4.54 11.74
CA TYR A 77 13.92 -3.38 12.31
C TYR A 77 14.42 -3.72 13.72
N ALA A 78 15.72 -3.99 13.86
CA ALA A 78 16.32 -4.51 15.10
C ALA A 78 16.85 -3.42 16.02
N LEU A 79 17.43 -2.36 15.44
CA LEU A 79 17.97 -1.21 16.15
C LEU A 79 17.62 0.06 15.38
N GLU A 80 17.82 1.21 16.01
CA GLU A 80 17.53 2.50 15.39
C GLU A 80 18.30 2.64 14.05
N GLY A 81 17.53 2.65 12.97
CA GLY A 81 18.03 2.76 11.61
C GLY A 81 18.62 1.46 11.03
N LEU A 82 18.57 0.33 11.73
CA LEU A 82 19.14 -0.94 11.26
C LEU A 82 18.07 -2.00 11.03
N CYS A 83 17.94 -2.42 9.78
CA CYS A 83 17.13 -3.57 9.40
C CYS A 83 18.04 -4.78 9.18
N VAL A 84 17.69 -5.91 9.78
CA VAL A 84 18.43 -7.17 9.64
C VAL A 84 17.50 -8.28 9.19
N SER A 85 18.03 -9.21 8.41
CA SER A 85 17.31 -10.42 8.10
C SER A 85 17.32 -11.39 9.29
N ARG A 86 16.15 -11.94 9.62
CA ARG A 86 15.99 -13.06 10.56
C ARG A 86 15.87 -14.41 9.84
N ALA A 87 15.75 -14.41 8.52
CA ALA A 87 15.60 -15.64 7.75
C ALA A 87 16.96 -16.37 7.62
N PRO A 88 17.06 -17.65 8.00
CA PRO A 88 18.31 -18.41 7.87
C PRO A 88 18.74 -18.58 6.40
N SER A 89 17.79 -18.52 5.48
CA SER A 89 18.01 -18.63 4.03
C SER A 89 18.58 -17.36 3.38
N ARG A 90 18.48 -16.20 4.03
CA ARG A 90 18.93 -14.91 3.48
C ARG A 90 19.58 -14.09 4.57
N ARG A 91 20.91 -14.06 4.65
CA ARG A 91 21.62 -13.15 5.57
C ARG A 91 21.68 -11.75 4.95
N GLY A 92 21.52 -10.71 5.75
CA GLY A 92 21.60 -9.35 5.24
C GLY A 92 21.34 -8.30 6.32
N SER A 93 21.88 -7.11 6.07
CA SER A 93 21.68 -5.91 6.87
C SER A 93 21.62 -4.67 5.99
N LEU A 94 20.70 -3.77 6.34
CA LEU A 94 20.42 -2.51 5.66
C LEU A 94 20.41 -1.41 6.73
N ARG A 95 21.13 -0.32 6.47
CA ARG A 95 21.13 0.86 7.35
C ARG A 95 20.37 2.01 6.69
N LEU A 96 19.34 2.50 7.36
CA LEU A 96 18.58 3.68 6.97
C LEU A 96 19.40 4.94 7.23
N LEU A 97 19.64 5.72 6.17
CA LEU A 97 20.37 6.99 6.27
C LEU A 97 19.41 8.18 6.32
N GLN A 98 18.41 8.20 5.43
CA GLN A 98 17.45 9.29 5.30
C GLN A 98 16.07 8.73 4.95
N ARG A 99 15.03 9.32 5.53
CA ARG A 99 13.64 8.87 5.34
C ARG A 99 12.79 10.04 4.90
N PHE A 100 12.06 9.82 3.81
CA PHE A 100 11.05 10.71 3.32
C PHE A 100 9.68 10.11 3.64
N ALA A 101 9.03 10.69 4.65
CA ALA A 101 7.70 10.27 5.11
C ALA A 101 6.69 10.15 3.97
N PHE A 102 5.77 9.22 4.13
CA PHE A 102 4.57 9.18 3.29
C PHE A 102 3.84 10.52 3.41
N ALA A 103 3.53 11.12 2.28
CA ALA A 103 2.67 12.29 2.21
C ALA A 103 1.44 11.93 1.36
N SER A 104 0.24 12.20 1.87
CA SER A 104 -1.01 11.85 1.17
C SER A 104 -1.15 12.52 -0.19
N SER A 105 -0.60 13.73 -0.35
CA SER A 105 -0.53 14.43 -1.64
C SER A 105 0.40 13.73 -2.64
N LEU A 106 1.53 13.19 -2.17
CA LEU A 106 2.52 12.50 -3.00
C LEU A 106 2.24 11.00 -3.18
N LYS A 107 1.39 10.41 -2.33
CA LYS A 107 0.95 9.00 -2.37
C LYS A 107 2.11 7.99 -2.39
N ARG A 108 3.26 8.37 -1.83
CA ARG A 108 4.49 7.58 -1.82
C ARG A 108 5.40 7.94 -0.66
N SER A 109 6.33 7.05 -0.39
CA SER A 109 7.39 7.20 0.61
C SER A 109 8.71 6.70 0.04
N SER A 110 9.81 7.32 0.47
CA SER A 110 11.14 6.99 -0.04
C SER A 110 12.17 6.95 1.09
N THR A 111 13.22 6.18 0.93
CA THR A 111 14.31 6.08 1.90
C THR A 111 15.65 5.93 1.19
N VAL A 112 16.69 6.57 1.72
CA VAL A 112 18.07 6.31 1.34
C VAL A 112 18.65 5.31 2.32
N VAL A 113 19.18 4.21 1.80
CA VAL A 113 19.78 3.13 2.61
C VAL A 113 21.20 2.83 2.16
N GLU A 114 22.00 2.37 3.10
CA GLU A 114 23.27 1.68 2.86
C GLU A 114 23.05 0.17 3.03
N VAL A 115 23.28 -0.58 1.97
CA VAL A 115 23.21 -2.04 1.96
C VAL A 115 24.57 -2.60 2.37
N GLU A 116 24.66 -3.12 3.59
CA GLU A 116 25.85 -3.78 4.09
C GLU A 116 25.95 -5.20 3.53
N SER A 117 24.83 -5.93 3.54
CA SER A 117 24.72 -7.25 2.94
C SER A 117 23.28 -7.55 2.51
N LEU A 118 23.14 -8.22 1.37
CA LEU A 118 21.87 -8.71 0.85
C LEU A 118 22.10 -10.10 0.26
N ASP A 119 21.30 -11.08 0.67
CA ASP A 119 21.45 -12.51 0.29
C ASP A 119 22.84 -13.09 0.59
N GLY A 120 23.46 -12.69 1.71
CA GLY A 120 24.73 -13.20 2.20
C GLY A 120 25.97 -12.62 1.50
N ALA A 121 25.79 -11.74 0.52
CA ALA A 121 26.88 -11.04 -0.15
C ALA A 121 26.87 -9.54 0.17
N ALA A 122 28.05 -8.97 0.36
CA ALA A 122 28.19 -7.51 0.42
C ALA A 122 28.23 -6.97 -1.03
N PRO A 123 27.33 -6.05 -1.42
CA PRO A 123 27.42 -5.44 -2.73
C PRO A 123 28.74 -4.66 -2.88
N PRO A 124 29.25 -4.53 -4.12
CA PRO A 124 30.45 -3.73 -4.38
C PRO A 124 30.24 -2.29 -3.87
N PRO A 125 31.31 -1.57 -3.49
CA PRO A 125 31.21 -0.25 -2.83
C PRO A 125 30.30 0.74 -3.59
N GLN A 126 30.35 0.69 -4.91
CA GLN A 126 29.57 1.54 -5.83
C GLN A 126 28.06 1.23 -5.85
N GLN A 127 27.61 0.12 -5.25
CA GLN A 127 26.21 -0.35 -5.25
C GLN A 127 25.62 -0.48 -3.83
N ARG A 128 26.36 -0.01 -2.82
CA ARG A 128 25.93 -0.04 -1.41
C ARG A 128 24.83 0.98 -1.14
N LEU A 129 24.94 2.18 -1.68
CA LEU A 129 23.93 3.22 -1.49
C LEU A 129 22.77 3.05 -2.47
N ARG A 130 21.56 3.03 -1.92
CA ARG A 130 20.33 2.84 -2.69
C ARG A 130 19.27 3.82 -2.24
N ALA A 131 18.63 4.45 -3.20
CA ALA A 131 17.32 5.07 -3.01
C ALA A 131 16.25 3.99 -3.18
N LEU A 132 15.34 3.88 -2.23
CA LEU A 132 14.20 2.97 -2.27
C LEU A 132 12.92 3.79 -2.24
N CYS A 133 11.92 3.37 -2.99
CA CYS A 133 10.63 4.04 -3.08
C CYS A 133 9.52 2.99 -3.10
N LYS A 134 8.44 3.28 -2.37
CA LYS A 134 7.17 2.56 -2.48
C LYS A 134 6.02 3.54 -2.52
N GLY A 135 4.98 3.25 -3.30
CA GLY A 135 3.82 4.13 -3.39
C GLY A 135 2.72 3.63 -4.29
N ALA A 136 1.76 4.51 -4.57
CA ALA A 136 0.69 4.27 -5.52
C ALA A 136 1.28 3.95 -6.92
N PRO A 137 0.79 2.91 -7.62
CA PRO A 137 1.30 2.51 -8.92
C PRO A 137 1.34 3.64 -9.95
N GLU A 138 0.28 4.45 -10.02
CA GLU A 138 0.18 5.58 -10.94
C GLU A 138 1.22 6.66 -10.67
N THR A 139 1.56 6.91 -9.40
CA THR A 139 2.52 7.93 -9.03
C THR A 139 3.96 7.44 -9.20
N VAL A 140 4.24 6.19 -8.83
CA VAL A 140 5.59 5.62 -9.01
C VAL A 140 5.93 5.50 -10.50
N ARG A 141 4.94 5.21 -11.35
CA ARG A 141 5.09 5.12 -12.81
C ARG A 141 5.75 6.36 -13.42
N GLU A 142 5.36 7.55 -12.97
CA GLU A 142 5.91 8.84 -13.43
C GLU A 142 7.38 9.04 -13.02
N LEU A 143 7.84 8.34 -11.98
CA LEU A 143 9.20 8.45 -11.43
C LEU A 143 10.13 7.38 -12.00
N LEU A 144 9.60 6.40 -12.75
CA LEU A 144 10.40 5.34 -13.36
C LEU A 144 11.17 5.89 -14.57
N GLY A 145 12.46 5.55 -14.68
CA GLY A 145 13.23 5.85 -15.89
C GLY A 145 12.78 5.01 -17.09
N ARG A 146 12.34 3.77 -16.84
CA ARG A 146 11.74 2.89 -17.85
C ARG A 146 10.56 2.13 -17.25
N VAL A 147 9.38 2.34 -17.81
CA VAL A 147 8.16 1.61 -17.42
C VAL A 147 8.16 0.24 -18.13
N PRO A 148 8.03 -0.88 -17.39
CA PRO A 148 7.96 -2.20 -18.00
C PRO A 148 6.64 -2.42 -18.75
N GLU A 149 6.67 -3.28 -19.75
CA GLU A 149 5.48 -3.63 -20.54
C GLU A 149 4.46 -4.38 -19.67
N GLY A 150 3.18 -4.01 -19.78
CA GLY A 150 2.11 -4.57 -18.96
C GLY A 150 2.02 -4.03 -17.52
N TYR A 151 2.79 -2.98 -17.17
CA TYR A 151 2.72 -2.35 -15.84
C TYR A 151 1.29 -1.99 -15.43
N ASP A 152 0.59 -1.26 -16.31
CA ASP A 152 -0.75 -0.77 -16.02
C ASP A 152 -1.76 -1.92 -15.92
N ALA A 153 -1.73 -2.85 -16.88
CA ALA A 153 -2.59 -4.03 -16.88
C ALA A 153 -2.41 -4.89 -15.61
N ALA A 154 -1.17 -5.08 -15.16
CA ALA A 154 -0.85 -5.93 -14.01
C ALA A 154 -1.43 -5.38 -12.69
N TYR A 155 -1.24 -4.10 -12.37
CA TYR A 155 -1.79 -3.56 -11.13
C TYR A 155 -3.31 -3.38 -11.21
N LEU A 156 -3.86 -3.01 -12.38
CA LEU A 156 -5.30 -2.86 -12.58
C LEU A 156 -6.03 -4.19 -12.37
N HIS A 157 -5.47 -5.29 -12.87
CA HIS A 157 -6.02 -6.64 -12.67
C HIS A 157 -6.22 -6.98 -11.18
N HIS A 158 -5.20 -6.71 -10.34
CA HIS A 158 -5.29 -6.98 -8.89
C HIS A 158 -6.17 -5.94 -8.17
N ALA A 159 -6.15 -4.67 -8.60
CA ALA A 159 -7.01 -3.63 -8.03
C ALA A 159 -8.50 -3.89 -8.27
N GLN A 160 -8.88 -4.39 -9.45
CA GLN A 160 -10.26 -4.81 -9.79
C GLN A 160 -10.77 -5.95 -8.89
N GLN A 161 -9.86 -6.77 -8.36
CA GLN A 161 -10.16 -7.83 -7.41
C GLN A 161 -10.22 -7.33 -5.95
N GLY A 162 -10.21 -6.02 -5.73
CA GLY A 162 -10.25 -5.42 -4.38
C GLY A 162 -8.96 -5.56 -3.60
N LYS A 163 -7.83 -5.89 -4.26
CA LYS A 163 -6.53 -5.93 -3.61
C LYS A 163 -5.91 -4.54 -3.61
N ARG A 164 -5.16 -4.23 -2.55
CA ARG A 164 -4.37 -2.99 -2.47
C ARG A 164 -3.01 -3.26 -3.11
N VAL A 165 -2.66 -2.51 -4.15
CA VAL A 165 -1.40 -2.68 -4.89
C VAL A 165 -0.49 -1.49 -4.64
N LEU A 166 0.77 -1.77 -4.29
CA LEU A 166 1.83 -0.76 -4.16
C LEU A 166 2.95 -1.09 -5.14
N ALA A 167 3.44 -0.09 -5.86
CA ALA A 167 4.62 -0.23 -6.70
C ALA A 167 5.88 -0.07 -5.86
N LEU A 168 6.86 -0.93 -6.11
CA LEU A 168 8.17 -0.90 -5.50
C LEU A 168 9.17 -0.44 -6.56
N ALA A 169 10.03 0.50 -6.20
CA ALA A 169 11.06 1.00 -7.10
C ALA A 169 12.33 1.35 -6.33
N TYR A 170 13.46 1.37 -7.03
CA TYR A 170 14.75 1.63 -6.43
C TYR A 170 15.69 2.31 -7.42
N LYS A 171 16.73 2.97 -6.92
CA LYS A 171 17.81 3.54 -7.72
C LYS A 171 19.15 3.32 -7.04
N MET A 172 20.16 2.93 -7.82
CA MET A 172 21.54 2.90 -7.35
C MET A 172 22.05 4.35 -7.26
N LEU A 173 22.55 4.74 -6.10
CA LEU A 173 23.16 6.05 -5.93
C LEU A 173 24.67 5.94 -6.16
N PRO A 174 25.32 7.01 -6.66
CA PRO A 174 26.77 7.05 -6.72
C PRO A 174 27.36 6.88 -5.32
N GLN A 175 28.64 6.50 -5.26
CA GLN A 175 29.35 6.39 -3.98
C GLN A 175 29.51 7.78 -3.37
N LEU A 176 28.68 8.10 -2.39
CA LEU A 176 28.66 9.34 -1.63
C LEU A 176 29.11 9.08 -0.19
N GLN A 177 29.58 10.12 0.48
CA GLN A 177 29.78 10.03 1.92
C GLN A 177 28.41 9.95 2.63
N PRO A 178 28.30 9.26 3.78
CA PRO A 178 27.03 9.13 4.50
C PRO A 178 26.38 10.47 4.86
N GLN A 179 27.18 11.52 5.10
CA GLN A 179 26.68 12.87 5.36
C GLN A 179 26.00 13.48 4.12
N GLU A 180 26.61 13.34 2.94
CA GLU A 180 26.05 13.83 1.68
C GLU A 180 24.76 13.07 1.33
N ALA A 181 24.76 11.74 1.55
CA ALA A 181 23.59 10.89 1.34
C ALA A 181 22.39 11.27 2.24
N ARG A 182 22.63 11.90 3.40
CA ARG A 182 21.60 12.41 4.32
C ARG A 182 21.07 13.81 3.96
N SER A 183 21.79 14.52 3.09
CA SER A 183 21.43 15.85 2.62
C SER A 183 20.76 15.84 1.24
N LEU A 184 20.54 14.66 0.65
CA LEU A 184 19.90 14.55 -0.65
C LEU A 184 18.47 15.11 -0.58
N SER A 185 18.07 15.83 -1.62
CA SER A 185 16.68 16.28 -1.76
C SER A 185 15.78 15.12 -2.15
N ARG A 186 14.48 15.25 -1.88
CA ARG A 186 13.49 14.23 -2.23
C ARG A 186 13.47 14.01 -3.74
N GLU A 187 13.51 15.09 -4.51
CA GLU A 187 13.45 15.10 -5.98
C GLU A 187 14.65 14.37 -6.59
N ALA A 188 15.84 14.54 -6.00
CA ALA A 188 17.04 13.84 -6.41
C ALA A 188 16.96 12.33 -6.10
N VAL A 189 16.27 11.93 -5.05
CA VAL A 189 16.06 10.52 -4.67
C VAL A 189 14.97 9.88 -5.52
N GLU A 190 13.89 10.60 -5.79
CA GLU A 190 12.67 10.16 -6.48
C GLU A 190 12.70 10.44 -7.99
N SER A 191 13.81 10.17 -8.66
CA SER A 191 13.97 10.37 -10.11
C SER A 191 14.63 9.16 -10.76
N GLU A 192 14.25 8.86 -12.01
CA GLU A 192 14.83 7.77 -12.82
C GLU A 192 14.91 6.44 -12.09
N LEU A 193 13.84 6.10 -11.37
CA LEU A 193 13.78 4.87 -10.58
C LEU A 193 13.67 3.64 -11.49
N THR A 194 14.18 2.51 -11.01
CA THR A 194 14.04 1.20 -11.62
C THR A 194 12.93 0.44 -10.90
N PHE A 195 12.03 -0.17 -11.67
CA PHE A 195 10.93 -0.96 -11.12
C PHE A 195 11.44 -2.23 -10.43
N ALA A 196 10.95 -2.50 -9.22
CA ALA A 196 11.31 -3.67 -8.40
C ALA A 196 10.15 -4.67 -8.22
N GLY A 197 8.96 -4.40 -8.76
CA GLY A 197 7.79 -5.26 -8.61
C GLY A 197 6.61 -4.57 -7.93
N PHE A 198 5.52 -5.33 -7.77
CA PHE A 198 4.33 -4.90 -7.02
C PHE A 198 4.23 -5.66 -5.71
N LEU A 199 3.84 -4.95 -4.65
CA LEU A 199 3.34 -5.54 -3.42
C LEU A 199 1.81 -5.57 -3.50
N VAL A 200 1.24 -6.77 -3.44
CA VAL A 200 -0.21 -6.99 -3.47
C VAL A 200 -0.68 -7.39 -2.08
N LEU A 201 -1.52 -6.57 -1.46
CA LEU A 201 -2.07 -6.76 -0.13
C LEU A 201 -3.55 -7.10 -0.24
N HIS A 202 -3.96 -8.17 0.46
CA HIS A 202 -5.38 -8.47 0.64
C HIS A 202 -5.85 -7.83 1.94
N CYS A 203 -6.79 -6.89 1.83
CA CYS A 203 -7.39 -6.17 2.96
C CYS A 203 -8.85 -6.60 3.12
N PRO A 204 -9.15 -7.71 3.80
CA PRO A 204 -10.52 -8.17 3.97
C PRO A 204 -11.32 -7.18 4.82
N ALA A 205 -12.60 -7.00 4.48
CA ALA A 205 -13.54 -6.25 5.31
C ALA A 205 -13.79 -6.99 6.65
N LYS A 206 -14.13 -6.24 7.70
CA LYS A 206 -14.51 -6.83 8.99
C LYS A 206 -15.82 -7.60 8.83
N SER A 207 -15.92 -8.77 9.46
CA SER A 207 -17.09 -9.67 9.36
C SER A 207 -18.40 -9.00 9.75
N GLU A 208 -18.35 -8.05 10.69
CA GLU A 208 -19.53 -7.35 11.22
C GLU A 208 -19.99 -6.21 10.32
N SER A 209 -19.12 -5.71 9.41
CA SER A 209 -19.39 -4.51 8.62
C SER A 209 -20.63 -4.64 7.74
N ALA A 210 -20.81 -5.78 7.08
CA ALA A 210 -21.94 -5.98 6.17
C ALA A 210 -23.30 -5.90 6.91
N GLY A 211 -23.39 -6.48 8.11
CA GLY A 211 -24.62 -6.45 8.91
C GLY A 211 -24.97 -5.04 9.41
N VAL A 212 -23.97 -4.30 9.89
CA VAL A 212 -24.16 -2.92 10.37
C VAL A 212 -24.59 -1.99 9.23
N LEU A 213 -23.93 -2.09 8.07
CA LEU A 213 -24.29 -1.27 6.90
C LEU A 213 -25.69 -1.59 6.39
N ALA A 214 -26.10 -2.87 6.39
CA ALA A 214 -27.46 -3.26 6.04
C ALA A 214 -28.50 -2.68 7.02
N ALA A 215 -28.23 -2.70 8.32
CA ALA A 215 -29.12 -2.12 9.32
C ALA A 215 -29.27 -0.59 9.11
N LEU A 216 -28.16 0.12 8.90
CA LEU A 216 -28.19 1.56 8.61
C LEU A 216 -28.99 1.86 7.33
N SER A 217 -28.75 1.12 6.25
CA SER A 217 -29.51 1.26 5.00
C SER A 217 -31.01 1.01 5.20
N SER A 218 -31.38 -0.02 5.98
CA SER A 218 -32.79 -0.34 6.28
C SER A 218 -33.49 0.73 7.14
N SER A 219 -32.71 1.51 7.88
CA SER A 219 -33.19 2.64 8.68
C SER A 219 -33.19 3.97 7.91
N SER A 220 -33.18 3.91 6.57
CA SER A 220 -33.22 5.08 5.67
C SER A 220 -32.03 6.03 5.78
N HIS A 221 -30.88 5.57 6.29
CA HIS A 221 -29.65 6.36 6.27
C HIS A 221 -28.97 6.27 4.91
N GLY A 222 -28.53 7.42 4.38
CA GLY A 222 -27.66 7.46 3.21
C GLY A 222 -26.25 6.99 3.58
N LEU A 223 -25.71 6.06 2.80
CA LEU A 223 -24.37 5.53 3.01
C LEU A 223 -23.43 6.03 1.90
N GLN A 224 -22.28 6.57 2.30
CA GLN A 224 -21.22 6.98 1.38
C GLN A 224 -19.87 6.46 1.89
N MET A 225 -19.02 6.01 0.98
CA MET A 225 -17.64 5.63 1.28
C MET A 225 -16.70 6.78 0.95
N ILE A 226 -15.82 7.16 1.88
CA ILE A 226 -14.75 8.13 1.66
C ILE A 226 -13.41 7.48 2.02
N THR A 227 -12.51 7.31 1.06
CA THR A 227 -11.23 6.59 1.25
C THR A 227 -10.06 7.23 0.51
N GLY A 228 -8.85 6.95 0.99
CA GLY A 228 -7.59 7.28 0.31
C GLY A 228 -7.12 6.19 -0.67
N ASP A 229 -7.81 5.05 -0.73
CA ASP A 229 -7.49 3.96 -1.64
C ASP A 229 -7.78 4.30 -3.09
N GLN A 230 -7.23 3.47 -3.98
CA GLN A 230 -7.51 3.55 -5.40
C GLN A 230 -8.98 3.28 -5.67
N MET A 231 -9.54 3.97 -6.66
CA MET A 231 -10.97 3.91 -7.00
C MET A 231 -11.47 2.48 -7.26
N LEU A 232 -10.71 1.67 -8.01
CA LEU A 232 -11.11 0.29 -8.32
C LEU A 232 -11.21 -0.58 -7.07
N THR A 233 -10.24 -0.48 -6.16
CA THR A 233 -10.24 -1.18 -4.88
C THR A 233 -11.40 -0.72 -4.00
N ALA A 234 -11.64 0.59 -3.94
CA ALA A 234 -12.73 1.19 -3.17
C ALA A 234 -14.11 0.75 -3.68
N ALA A 235 -14.32 0.81 -5.00
CA ALA A 235 -15.55 0.36 -5.63
C ALA A 235 -15.80 -1.14 -5.43
N HIS A 236 -14.75 -1.96 -5.53
CA HIS A 236 -14.86 -3.39 -5.22
C HIS A 236 -15.29 -3.63 -3.77
N ALA A 237 -14.65 -2.97 -2.80
CA ALA A 237 -15.01 -3.07 -1.39
C ALA A 237 -16.44 -2.56 -1.13
N ALA A 238 -16.83 -1.45 -1.76
CA ALA A 238 -18.18 -0.90 -1.67
C ALA A 238 -19.24 -1.87 -2.24
N ALA A 239 -18.94 -2.55 -3.35
CA ALA A 239 -19.83 -3.54 -3.93
C ALA A 239 -19.95 -4.79 -3.04
N GLN A 240 -18.84 -5.29 -2.50
CA GLN A 240 -18.84 -6.42 -1.56
C GLN A 240 -19.68 -6.13 -0.30
N LEU A 241 -19.59 -4.90 0.21
CA LEU A 241 -20.34 -4.43 1.38
C LEU A 241 -21.78 -3.98 1.05
N ARG A 242 -22.21 -4.09 -0.22
CA ARG A 242 -23.51 -3.64 -0.73
C ARG A 242 -23.79 -2.15 -0.48
N LEU A 243 -22.75 -1.33 -0.37
CA LEU A 243 -22.85 0.13 -0.40
C LEU A 243 -23.26 0.62 -1.78
N ILE A 244 -22.78 -0.07 -2.83
CA ILE A 244 -23.21 0.12 -4.20
C ILE A 244 -23.83 -1.17 -4.72
N THR A 245 -24.97 -1.05 -5.38
CA THR A 245 -25.68 -2.17 -6.04
C THR A 245 -25.85 -1.97 -7.54
N LYS A 246 -25.56 -0.75 -8.01
CA LYS A 246 -25.64 -0.33 -9.41
C LYS A 246 -24.26 -0.37 -10.05
N PRO A 247 -24.17 -0.44 -11.40
CA PRO A 247 -22.90 -0.33 -12.09
C PRO A 247 -22.24 1.02 -11.75
N PRO A 248 -20.96 1.04 -11.37
CA PRO A 248 -20.32 2.27 -10.98
C PRO A 248 -19.81 3.09 -12.19
N LEU A 249 -19.89 4.41 -12.08
CA LEU A 249 -19.32 5.36 -13.04
C LEU A 249 -18.35 6.31 -12.35
N LEU A 250 -17.16 6.51 -12.92
CA LEU A 250 -16.16 7.46 -12.48
C LEU A 250 -16.37 8.82 -13.12
N LEU A 251 -16.31 9.88 -12.31
CA LEU A 251 -16.14 11.23 -12.83
C LEU A 251 -14.67 11.46 -13.22
N ALA A 252 -14.38 11.41 -14.52
CA ALA A 252 -13.05 11.66 -15.06
C ALA A 252 -12.90 13.15 -15.46
N ALA A 253 -11.79 13.75 -15.04
CA ALA A 253 -11.36 15.05 -15.52
C ALA A 253 -10.52 14.87 -16.78
N LEU A 254 -11.01 15.34 -17.92
CA LEU A 254 -10.28 15.29 -19.17
C LEU A 254 -9.19 16.37 -19.19
N PRO A 255 -8.00 16.06 -19.75
CA PRO A 255 -7.04 17.10 -20.05
C PRO A 255 -7.66 18.11 -21.01
N PRO A 256 -7.29 19.39 -20.92
CA PRO A 256 -7.74 20.39 -21.89
C PRO A 256 -7.30 19.95 -23.28
N THR A 257 -8.26 19.64 -24.16
CA THR A 257 -7.96 19.31 -25.55
C THR A 257 -7.48 20.56 -26.28
N GLU A 258 -6.25 20.54 -26.78
CA GLU A 258 -5.77 21.53 -27.74
C GLU A 258 -6.66 21.46 -29.00
N GLY A 259 -7.46 22.50 -29.24
CA GLY A 259 -8.29 22.61 -30.45
C GLY A 259 -9.78 22.89 -30.25
N ALA A 260 -10.29 23.04 -29.03
CA ALA A 260 -11.65 23.56 -28.80
C ALA A 260 -11.70 25.07 -29.08
N VAL A 261 -11.71 25.43 -30.38
CA VAL A 261 -12.03 26.78 -30.85
C VAL A 261 -13.53 26.96 -30.75
N GLY A 262 -13.99 27.43 -29.59
CA GLY A 262 -15.39 27.75 -29.33
C GLY A 262 -15.52 28.43 -27.97
N GLY A 263 -15.70 29.75 -27.99
CA GLY A 263 -15.64 30.61 -26.82
C GLY A 263 -16.55 30.17 -25.66
N GLY A 264 -15.92 29.85 -24.54
CA GLY A 264 -16.53 29.61 -23.24
C GLY A 264 -15.45 29.05 -22.31
N ALA A 265 -14.93 29.90 -21.43
CA ALA A 265 -13.93 29.65 -20.36
C ALA A 265 -13.16 28.32 -20.42
N ALA A 266 -11.84 28.39 -20.59
CA ALA A 266 -10.86 27.29 -20.51
C ALA A 266 -11.14 26.29 -19.36
N GLY A 267 -12.08 25.39 -19.58
CA GLY A 267 -12.76 24.64 -18.54
C GLY A 267 -12.37 23.18 -18.67
N THR A 268 -11.96 22.60 -17.54
CA THR A 268 -11.75 21.15 -17.43
C THR A 268 -13.05 20.45 -17.86
N ALA A 269 -13.02 19.77 -19.00
CA ALA A 269 -14.15 18.97 -19.46
C ALA A 269 -14.28 17.75 -18.53
N LEU A 270 -15.47 17.54 -18.01
CA LEU A 270 -15.78 16.39 -17.15
C LEU A 270 -16.58 15.37 -17.97
N ARG A 271 -16.37 14.09 -17.70
CA ARG A 271 -17.22 13.01 -18.24
C ARG A 271 -17.40 11.90 -17.21
N TRP A 272 -18.50 11.17 -17.34
CA TRP A 272 -18.70 9.93 -16.60
C TRP A 272 -18.25 8.76 -17.46
N GLU A 273 -17.43 7.87 -16.90
CA GLU A 273 -16.92 6.69 -17.60
C GLU A 273 -16.97 5.44 -16.73
N SER A 274 -17.19 4.29 -17.35
CA SER A 274 -17.09 2.99 -16.69
C SER A 274 -15.65 2.70 -16.26
N PHE A 275 -15.48 2.00 -15.14
CA PHE A 275 -14.17 1.51 -14.73
C PHE A 275 -13.61 0.50 -15.74
N GLY A 276 -12.55 0.86 -16.47
CA GLY A 276 -11.87 -0.06 -17.39
C GLY A 276 -11.66 0.42 -18.83
N GLY A 277 -11.73 1.73 -19.09
CA GLY A 277 -11.27 2.31 -20.36
C GLY A 277 -9.75 2.15 -20.54
N GLY A 278 -9.33 0.96 -20.99
CA GLY A 278 -7.91 0.61 -21.10
C GLY A 278 -7.66 -0.89 -21.21
N GLY A 279 -8.32 -1.55 -22.17
CA GLY A 279 -7.92 -2.86 -22.70
C GLY A 279 -7.90 -4.04 -21.72
N SER A 280 -8.95 -4.88 -21.78
CA SER A 280 -8.93 -6.37 -21.59
C SER A 280 -10.11 -6.96 -20.81
N GLY A 281 -11.06 -6.16 -20.30
CA GLY A 281 -12.29 -6.67 -19.70
C GLY A 281 -13.50 -6.38 -20.59
N GLY A 282 -14.10 -7.40 -21.21
CA GLY A 282 -15.18 -7.29 -22.21
C GLY A 282 -16.54 -6.78 -21.72
N GLY A 283 -16.56 -5.76 -20.86
CA GLY A 283 -17.77 -4.97 -20.60
C GLY A 283 -17.93 -3.88 -21.65
N GLU A 284 -19.18 -3.52 -21.95
CA GLU A 284 -19.49 -2.38 -22.81
C GLU A 284 -18.99 -1.09 -22.13
N GLU A 285 -18.11 -0.35 -22.81
CA GLU A 285 -17.56 0.89 -22.29
C GLU A 285 -18.65 1.96 -22.28
N VAL A 286 -19.15 2.28 -21.09
CA VAL A 286 -20.21 3.26 -20.91
C VAL A 286 -19.56 4.62 -20.68
N THR A 287 -19.88 5.58 -21.54
CA THR A 287 -19.53 6.99 -21.34
C THR A 287 -20.79 7.83 -21.36
N GLU A 288 -20.92 8.72 -20.38
CA GLU A 288 -22.07 9.62 -20.22
C GLU A 288 -21.56 11.06 -20.06
N PRO A 289 -22.18 12.06 -20.70
CA PRO A 289 -21.74 13.45 -20.60
C PRO A 289 -21.90 13.98 -19.18
N PHE A 290 -20.99 14.86 -18.76
CA PHE A 290 -21.18 15.59 -17.51
C PHE A 290 -22.12 16.78 -17.72
N GLU A 291 -23.18 16.81 -16.93
CA GLU A 291 -24.07 17.96 -16.82
C GLU A 291 -23.97 18.56 -15.41
N SER A 292 -23.87 19.89 -15.33
CA SER A 292 -23.73 20.60 -14.05
C SER A 292 -25.02 20.66 -13.22
N SER A 293 -26.17 20.28 -13.80
CA SER A 293 -27.46 20.35 -13.11
C SER A 293 -27.63 19.20 -12.10
N GLY A 294 -28.09 19.52 -10.89
CA GLY A 294 -28.38 18.49 -9.87
C GLY A 294 -29.46 17.49 -10.31
N ALA A 295 -30.38 17.91 -11.18
CA ALA A 295 -31.38 17.01 -11.77
C ALA A 295 -30.75 15.95 -12.68
N ALA A 296 -29.74 16.32 -13.47
CA ALA A 296 -29.00 15.35 -14.31
C ALA A 296 -28.21 14.36 -13.46
N MET A 297 -27.52 14.83 -12.42
CA MET A 297 -26.80 13.97 -11.48
C MET A 297 -27.74 12.98 -10.79
N ARG A 298 -28.93 13.43 -10.37
CA ARG A 298 -29.95 12.54 -9.79
C ARG A 298 -30.41 11.47 -10.77
N ARG A 299 -30.77 11.83 -12.01
CA ARG A 299 -31.17 10.86 -13.06
C ARG A 299 -30.07 9.83 -13.33
N LEU A 300 -28.82 10.27 -13.30
CA LEU A 300 -27.69 9.36 -13.49
C LEU A 300 -27.52 8.43 -12.28
N ALA A 301 -27.62 8.96 -11.06
CA ALA A 301 -27.55 8.19 -9.81
C ALA A 301 -28.69 7.18 -9.64
N GLU A 302 -29.83 7.35 -10.34
CA GLU A 302 -30.89 6.35 -10.40
C GLU A 302 -30.44 5.08 -11.14
N ARG A 303 -29.60 5.22 -12.17
CA ARG A 303 -29.12 4.12 -13.02
C ARG A 303 -27.75 3.57 -12.58
N TYR A 304 -26.89 4.43 -12.06
CA TYR A 304 -25.49 4.13 -11.77
C TYR A 304 -25.07 4.50 -10.36
N ALA A 305 -24.01 3.89 -9.86
CA ALA A 305 -23.35 4.30 -8.63
C ALA A 305 -22.26 5.32 -8.96
N LEU A 306 -22.53 6.60 -8.69
CA LEU A 306 -21.58 7.66 -9.03
C LEU A 306 -20.36 7.63 -8.10
N CYS A 307 -19.18 7.62 -8.69
CA CYS A 307 -17.90 7.55 -8.02
C CYS A 307 -17.04 8.74 -8.44
N CYS A 308 -16.29 9.30 -7.50
CA CYS A 308 -15.46 10.48 -7.74
C CYS A 308 -14.12 10.32 -7.05
N ASP A 309 -13.03 10.55 -7.77
CA ASP A 309 -11.69 10.57 -7.18
C ASP A 309 -11.28 11.99 -6.76
N GLY A 310 -10.10 12.13 -6.16
CA GLY A 310 -9.60 13.44 -5.73
C GLY A 310 -9.52 14.50 -6.86
N ALA A 311 -9.21 14.08 -8.10
CA ALA A 311 -9.12 15.00 -9.23
C ALA A 311 -10.51 15.45 -9.73
N GLY A 312 -11.45 14.51 -9.81
CA GLY A 312 -12.85 14.81 -10.09
C GLY A 312 -13.46 15.71 -9.00
N PHE A 313 -13.11 15.48 -7.73
CA PHE A 313 -13.57 16.29 -6.60
C PHE A 313 -13.06 17.73 -6.70
N GLU A 314 -11.77 17.94 -7.01
CA GLU A 314 -11.20 19.26 -7.25
C GLU A 314 -11.83 19.97 -8.45
N ALA A 315 -12.16 19.23 -9.52
CA ALA A 315 -12.88 19.80 -10.66
C ALA A 315 -14.29 20.26 -10.26
N LEU A 316 -15.04 19.46 -9.51
CA LEU A 316 -16.34 19.85 -8.95
C LEU A 316 -16.23 21.06 -8.01
N GLN A 317 -15.16 21.13 -7.22
CA GLN A 317 -14.86 22.26 -6.34
C GLN A 317 -14.66 23.55 -7.14
N ARG A 318 -13.83 23.52 -8.19
CA ARG A 318 -13.58 24.67 -9.06
C ARG A 318 -14.84 25.16 -9.77
N LEU A 319 -15.75 24.25 -10.11
CA LEU A 319 -17.04 24.57 -10.73
C LEU A 319 -18.11 25.00 -9.71
N GLY A 320 -17.85 24.94 -8.40
CA GLY A 320 -18.82 25.27 -7.36
C GLY A 320 -19.97 24.27 -7.24
N LEU A 321 -19.79 23.04 -7.71
CA LEU A 321 -20.83 22.01 -7.82
C LEU A 321 -20.80 20.96 -6.70
N LEU A 322 -19.92 21.09 -5.71
CA LEU A 322 -19.78 20.09 -4.63
C LEU A 322 -21.09 19.88 -3.87
N ALA A 323 -21.77 20.95 -3.45
CA ALA A 323 -23.00 20.85 -2.66
C ALA A 323 -24.15 20.12 -3.41
N SER A 324 -24.22 20.25 -4.74
CA SER A 324 -25.22 19.56 -5.56
C SER A 324 -24.80 18.15 -5.96
N ALA A 325 -23.50 17.89 -6.11
CA ALA A 325 -22.98 16.60 -6.55
C ALA A 325 -22.84 15.58 -5.41
N LEU A 326 -22.28 15.98 -4.27
CA LEU A 326 -21.96 15.07 -3.16
C LEU A 326 -23.15 14.24 -2.64
N PRO A 327 -24.39 14.74 -2.58
CA PRO A 327 -25.54 13.92 -2.19
C PRO A 327 -25.80 12.72 -3.11
N HIS A 328 -25.29 12.75 -4.34
CA HIS A 328 -25.49 11.72 -5.36
C HIS A 328 -24.29 10.79 -5.56
N VAL A 329 -23.12 11.13 -4.99
CA VAL A 329 -21.90 10.33 -5.07
C VAL A 329 -21.91 9.27 -3.97
N SER A 330 -21.69 8.01 -4.34
CA SER A 330 -21.65 6.88 -3.40
C SER A 330 -20.24 6.57 -2.90
N VAL A 331 -19.22 6.77 -3.74
CA VAL A 331 -17.82 6.46 -3.41
C VAL A 331 -16.91 7.63 -3.78
N LEU A 332 -16.20 8.14 -2.78
CA LEU A 332 -15.15 9.13 -2.89
C LEU A 332 -13.81 8.42 -2.62
N ALA A 333 -12.96 8.29 -3.62
CA ALA A 333 -11.68 7.57 -3.51
C ALA A 333 -10.48 8.48 -3.78
N ARG A 334 -9.26 8.04 -3.44
CA ARG A 334 -8.04 8.86 -3.54
C ARG A 334 -8.17 10.24 -2.87
N MET A 335 -8.99 10.35 -1.84
CA MET A 335 -9.28 11.62 -1.16
C MET A 335 -8.16 12.01 -0.20
N ALA A 336 -7.64 13.22 -0.35
CA ALA A 336 -6.74 13.83 0.64
C ALA A 336 -7.50 14.17 1.94
N PRO A 337 -6.83 14.24 3.11
CA PRO A 337 -7.48 14.57 4.38
C PRO A 337 -8.34 15.84 4.32
N ASP A 338 -7.81 16.92 3.74
CA ASP A 338 -8.51 18.20 3.59
C ASP A 338 -9.75 18.09 2.68
N GLN A 339 -9.70 17.23 1.66
CA GLN A 339 -10.84 16.98 0.78
C GLN A 339 -11.96 16.24 1.52
N LYS A 340 -11.62 15.32 2.45
CA LYS A 340 -12.61 14.64 3.30
C LYS A 340 -13.32 15.64 4.23
N GLU A 341 -12.57 16.56 4.81
CA GLU A 341 -13.11 17.66 5.62
C GLU A 341 -14.04 18.57 4.83
N LEU A 342 -13.62 18.94 3.62
CA LEU A 342 -14.41 19.78 2.74
C LEU A 342 -15.71 19.09 2.31
N ALA A 343 -15.65 17.80 1.95
CA ALA A 343 -16.83 17.03 1.57
C ALA A 343 -17.92 17.07 2.68
N LEU A 344 -17.52 16.88 3.94
CA LEU A 344 -18.44 16.97 5.08
C LEU A 344 -18.97 18.38 5.32
N SER A 345 -18.14 19.42 5.08
CA SER A 345 -18.58 20.82 5.19
C SER A 345 -19.66 21.14 4.16
N GLU A 346 -19.47 20.67 2.92
CA GLU A 346 -20.40 20.92 1.82
C GLU A 346 -21.72 20.15 2.01
N LEU A 347 -21.67 18.90 2.47
CA LEU A 347 -22.88 18.15 2.85
C LEU A 347 -23.65 18.86 3.98
N LYS A 348 -22.93 19.36 5.00
CA LYS A 348 -23.55 20.13 6.09
C LYS A 348 -24.16 21.44 5.58
N ARG A 349 -23.48 22.14 4.66
CA ARG A 349 -24.00 23.36 4.01
C ARG A 349 -25.25 23.09 3.17
N ALA A 350 -25.36 21.90 2.59
CA ALA A 350 -26.55 21.42 1.90
C ALA A 350 -27.69 20.99 2.86
N GLY A 351 -27.52 21.16 4.18
CA GLY A 351 -28.52 20.83 5.19
C GLY A 351 -28.55 19.35 5.59
N ILE A 352 -27.55 18.55 5.19
CA ILE A 352 -27.48 17.12 5.50
C ILE A 352 -26.77 16.94 6.85
N THR A 353 -27.41 16.19 7.75
CA THR A 353 -26.77 15.79 9.01
C THR A 353 -25.84 14.59 8.75
N THR A 354 -24.55 14.75 9.05
CA THR A 354 -23.52 13.76 8.72
C THR A 354 -22.99 13.03 9.96
N LEU A 355 -22.84 11.71 9.84
CA LEU A 355 -22.06 10.88 10.76
C LEU A 355 -20.82 10.38 10.03
N MET A 356 -19.64 10.59 10.61
CA MET A 356 -18.38 10.08 10.08
C MET A 356 -17.83 8.99 11.00
N CYS A 357 -17.42 7.86 10.44
CA CYS A 357 -16.78 6.76 11.17
C CYS A 357 -15.42 6.47 10.53
N GLY A 358 -14.36 6.44 11.33
CA GLY A 358 -12.98 6.25 10.86
C GLY A 358 -12.03 5.80 11.96
N ASP A 359 -10.78 5.48 11.61
CA ASP A 359 -9.77 4.98 12.56
C ASP A 359 -9.06 6.11 13.36
N GLY A 360 -9.26 7.37 12.95
CA GLY A 360 -8.65 8.53 13.58
C GLY A 360 -7.19 8.76 13.20
N THR A 361 -6.64 8.07 12.19
CA THR A 361 -5.28 8.34 11.70
C THR A 361 -5.33 9.34 10.55
N ASN A 362 -6.14 9.05 9.53
CA ASN A 362 -6.28 9.87 8.32
C ASN A 362 -7.59 10.66 8.27
N ASP A 363 -8.47 10.46 9.26
CA ASP A 363 -9.84 10.96 9.27
C ASP A 363 -10.12 11.92 10.43
N VAL A 364 -9.10 12.34 11.20
CA VAL A 364 -9.29 13.21 12.39
C VAL A 364 -10.07 14.48 12.06
N GLY A 365 -9.68 15.16 10.99
CA GLY A 365 -10.34 16.36 10.53
C GLY A 365 -11.79 16.13 10.17
N ALA A 366 -12.03 15.08 9.36
CA ALA A 366 -13.37 14.68 8.93
C ALA A 366 -14.27 14.32 10.13
N LEU A 367 -13.76 13.53 11.09
CA LEU A 367 -14.46 13.18 12.32
C LEU A 367 -14.90 14.43 13.10
N LYS A 368 -14.00 15.41 13.27
CA LYS A 368 -14.32 16.68 13.96
C LYS A 368 -15.34 17.54 13.22
N ARG A 369 -15.39 17.45 11.89
CA ARG A 369 -16.21 18.30 11.03
C ARG A 369 -17.62 17.77 10.83
N SER A 370 -17.80 16.45 10.94
CA SER A 370 -19.11 15.80 10.94
C SER A 370 -19.98 16.25 12.11
N ALA A 371 -21.31 16.07 12.01
CA ALA A 371 -22.20 16.34 13.14
C ALA A 371 -21.96 15.33 14.28
N VAL A 372 -21.65 14.08 13.92
CA VAL A 372 -21.26 13.01 14.86
C VAL A 372 -20.04 12.29 14.33
N GLY A 373 -18.91 12.38 15.04
CA GLY A 373 -17.68 11.66 14.72
C GLY A 373 -17.50 10.43 15.61
N VAL A 374 -17.30 9.26 15.01
CA VAL A 374 -17.03 7.99 15.70
C VAL A 374 -15.65 7.48 15.33
N ALA A 375 -14.74 7.41 16.31
CA ALA A 375 -13.41 6.86 16.13
C ALA A 375 -13.38 5.37 16.51
N LEU A 376 -12.98 4.51 15.58
CA LEU A 376 -12.80 3.08 15.81
C LEU A 376 -11.38 2.83 16.35
N VAL A 377 -11.29 2.52 17.64
CA VAL A 377 -10.03 2.14 18.26
C VAL A 377 -9.83 0.64 18.08
N ASN A 378 -8.69 0.23 17.52
CA ASN A 378 -8.30 -1.18 17.52
C ASN A 378 -7.88 -1.55 18.96
N ALA A 379 -8.74 -2.24 19.69
CA ALA A 379 -8.33 -2.92 20.91
C ALA A 379 -7.49 -4.13 20.52
N THR A 380 -6.18 -3.94 20.33
CA THR A 380 -5.25 -5.06 20.39
C THR A 380 -5.33 -5.64 21.79
N LEU A 381 -5.90 -6.83 21.94
CA LEU A 381 -5.60 -7.70 23.07
C LEU A 381 -4.11 -8.02 22.96
N VAL A 382 -3.27 -7.18 23.57
CA VAL A 382 -1.83 -7.39 23.66
C VAL A 382 -1.65 -8.65 24.51
N ALA A 383 -1.28 -9.77 23.88
CA ALA A 383 -0.70 -10.87 24.63
C ALA A 383 0.59 -10.33 25.27
N PRO A 384 0.82 -10.55 26.57
CA PRO A 384 2.00 -10.02 27.25
C PRO A 384 3.27 -10.52 26.55
N PRO A 385 4.32 -9.68 26.45
CA PRO A 385 5.57 -10.07 25.82
C PRO A 385 6.13 -11.33 26.50
N PRO A 386 6.84 -12.22 25.76
CA PRO A 386 7.57 -13.32 26.37
C PRO A 386 8.55 -12.77 27.41
N ARG A 387 8.69 -13.48 28.52
CA ARG A 387 9.49 -13.01 29.67
C ARG A 387 10.95 -12.87 29.24
N ALA A 388 11.63 -11.85 29.77
CA ALA A 388 13.03 -11.52 29.48
C ALA A 388 14.04 -12.68 29.66
N ALA A 389 13.64 -13.78 30.31
CA ALA A 389 14.43 -14.99 30.43
C ALA A 389 14.63 -15.71 29.08
N ASP A 390 13.68 -15.62 28.14
CA ASP A 390 13.75 -16.34 26.86
C ASP A 390 14.69 -15.65 25.85
N VAL A 391 15.00 -14.36 26.04
CA VAL A 391 15.85 -13.56 25.14
C VAL A 391 17.33 -13.63 25.54
N ALA A 392 17.62 -13.87 26.82
CA ALA A 392 18.98 -13.98 27.33
C ALA A 392 19.71 -15.24 26.82
N ASP A 393 18.99 -16.35 26.63
CA ASP A 393 19.57 -17.61 26.14
C ASP A 393 19.92 -17.56 24.64
N GLU A 394 19.17 -16.80 23.81
CA GLU A 394 19.50 -16.63 22.39
C GLU A 394 20.73 -15.73 22.16
N VAL A 395 20.92 -14.69 22.99
CA VAL A 395 22.08 -13.79 22.88
C VAL A 395 23.36 -14.45 23.39
N ALA A 396 23.27 -15.22 24.49
CA ALA A 396 24.42 -15.97 25.02
C ALA A 396 24.90 -17.09 24.06
N GLY A 397 23.98 -17.73 23.33
CA GLY A 397 24.32 -18.71 22.30
C GLY A 397 25.04 -18.13 21.09
N ALA A 398 24.74 -16.87 20.73
CA ALA A 398 25.37 -16.18 19.61
C ALA A 398 26.80 -15.69 19.93
N GLU A 399 27.07 -15.26 21.17
CA GLU A 399 28.41 -14.84 21.60
C GLU A 399 29.38 -16.04 21.75
N ALA A 400 28.90 -17.16 22.29
CA ALA A 400 29.70 -18.39 22.44
C ALA A 400 30.13 -19.00 21.10
N ALA A 401 29.31 -18.88 20.06
CA ALA A 401 29.65 -19.36 18.70
C ALA A 401 30.74 -18.51 18.03
N SER A 402 30.91 -17.24 18.43
CA SER A 402 31.95 -16.35 17.88
C SER A 402 33.34 -16.56 18.52
N ALA A 403 33.38 -17.01 19.78
CA ALA A 403 34.63 -17.24 20.52
C ALA A 403 35.30 -18.60 20.18
N GLY A 404 34.56 -19.56 19.63
CA GLY A 404 35.05 -20.92 19.36
C GLY A 404 35.96 -21.10 18.14
N GLN A 405 36.17 -20.08 17.30
CA GLN A 405 36.92 -20.20 16.04
C GLN A 405 38.36 -19.67 16.07
N SER A 406 38.86 -19.12 17.19
CA SER A 406 40.23 -18.58 17.29
C SER A 406 41.24 -19.46 18.04
N GLY A 407 40.86 -20.67 18.51
CA GLY A 407 41.67 -21.46 19.46
C GLY A 407 42.44 -22.69 18.94
N LEU A 408 42.38 -23.05 17.65
CA LEU A 408 42.99 -24.30 17.14
C LEU A 408 44.11 -24.06 16.13
N ARG A 409 45.25 -23.55 16.60
CA ARG A 409 46.55 -23.72 15.92
C ARG A 409 47.72 -23.57 16.89
N GLN A 410 48.04 -24.63 17.63
CA GLN A 410 49.40 -24.90 18.13
C GLN A 410 49.53 -26.39 18.47
N ARG A 411 49.91 -27.21 17.49
CA ARG A 411 50.47 -28.55 17.73
C ARG A 411 51.94 -28.39 18.11
N ARG A 412 52.31 -28.70 19.37
CA ARG A 412 53.68 -29.04 19.77
C ARG A 412 53.72 -30.49 20.22
N GLY A 413 54.76 -31.19 19.77
CA GLY A 413 54.90 -32.64 19.83
C GLY A 413 55.12 -33.21 21.22
N ARG A 414 54.73 -34.48 21.37
CA ARG A 414 55.17 -35.38 22.44
C ARG A 414 56.54 -35.98 22.08
N PRO A 415 57.45 -36.15 23.04
CA PRO A 415 58.38 -37.27 23.04
C PRO A 415 57.83 -38.43 23.88
N ALA A 416 58.24 -39.64 23.49
CA ALA A 416 57.93 -40.91 24.12
C ALA A 416 58.92 -41.27 25.23
N GLY A 417 58.42 -41.97 26.28
CA GLY A 417 59.14 -42.85 27.21
C GLY A 417 60.22 -42.21 28.10
N ARG A 418 60.35 -42.51 29.38
CA ARG A 418 59.99 -43.67 30.20
C ARG A 418 59.57 -43.21 31.59
#